data_AF-A0A850MTB2-F1
#
_entry.id   AF-A0A850MTB2-F1
#
_cell.length_a   1.000
_cell.length_b   1.000
_cell.length_c   1.000
_cell.angle_alpha   90.00
_cell.angle_beta   90.00
_cell.angle_gamma   90.00
#
_symmetry.space_group_name_H-M   'P 1'
#
loop_
_entity.id
_entity.type
_entity.pdbx_description
1 polymer ?
#
loop_
_entity_poly.entity_id
_entity_poly.type
_entity_poly.pdbx_seq_one_letter_code
_entity_poly.pdbx_strand_id
1 'polypeptide(L)'
;MWTYTSYILSKVCEKDASKCEEFKFTDLSEFIFNILYRKHRVIFHDGEKDLYNDLYYLKELDILDFNDDNDDDYEKIILKIKNIDKLNGIASIVKASPRVTKIELFKDYIEKIDKAVENF
;
A
#
# COMPACT_ATOMS: atom_id res chain seq x y z
N MET A 1 -0.55 -0.31 -8.90
CA MET A 1 -1.56 0.79 -9.05
C MET A 1 -1.51 1.74 -7.84
N TRP A 2 -0.71 2.81 -7.91
CA TRP A 2 -0.27 3.59 -6.75
C TRP A 2 -1.37 4.15 -5.83
N THR A 3 -2.56 4.42 -6.35
CA THR A 3 -3.69 4.91 -5.53
C THR A 3 -4.18 3.85 -4.53
N TYR A 4 -4.20 2.57 -4.93
CA TYR A 4 -4.57 1.48 -4.01
C TYR A 4 -3.42 1.14 -3.07
N THR A 5 -2.17 1.27 -3.52
CA THR A 5 -0.99 1.18 -2.66
C THR A 5 -1.05 2.24 -1.56
N SER A 6 -1.43 3.48 -1.91
CA SER A 6 -1.70 4.56 -0.94
C SER A 6 -2.81 4.19 0.06
N TYR A 7 -3.91 3.60 -0.42
CA TYR A 7 -5.01 3.16 0.43
C TYR A 7 -4.55 2.07 1.42
N ILE A 8 -3.82 1.06 0.93
CA ILE A 8 -3.27 -0.03 1.75
C ILE A 8 -2.36 0.53 2.84
N LEU A 9 -1.40 1.40 2.48
CA LEU A 9 -0.47 2.02 3.43
C LEU A 9 -1.21 2.85 4.48
N SER A 10 -2.23 3.63 4.08
CA SER A 10 -3.09 4.37 5.01
C SER A 10 -3.77 3.45 6.03
N LYS A 11 -4.28 2.30 5.57
CA LYS A 11 -4.93 1.32 6.46
C LYS A 11 -3.97 0.60 7.39
N VAL A 12 -2.79 0.25 6.91
CA VAL A 12 -1.71 -0.30 7.76
C VAL A 12 -1.37 0.69 8.88
N CYS A 13 -1.18 1.96 8.53
CA CYS A 13 -0.93 3.05 9.46
C CYS A 13 -2.05 3.27 10.48
N GLU A 14 -3.31 3.23 10.03
CA GLU A 14 -4.48 3.37 10.89
C GLU A 14 -4.59 2.21 11.90
N LYS A 15 -4.20 1.02 11.48
CA LYS A 15 -4.23 -0.18 12.31
C LYS A 15 -3.13 -0.20 13.36
N ASP A 16 -1.90 0.12 12.94
CA ASP A 16 -0.72 0.14 13.78
C ASP A 16 0.12 1.38 13.43
N ALA A 17 0.04 2.40 14.28
CA ALA A 17 0.75 3.66 14.08
C ALA A 17 2.28 3.49 14.02
N SER A 18 2.84 2.42 14.63
CA SER A 18 4.27 2.15 14.56
C SER A 18 4.72 1.82 13.12
N LYS A 19 3.82 1.25 12.31
CA LYS A 19 4.05 0.99 10.88
C LYS A 19 4.04 2.26 10.03
N CYS A 20 3.67 3.43 10.58
CA CYS A 20 3.90 4.70 9.89
C CYS A 20 5.33 5.20 10.02
N GLU A 21 5.98 4.85 11.13
CA GLU A 21 7.34 5.33 11.42
C GLU A 21 8.35 4.57 10.57
N GLU A 22 8.24 3.24 10.54
CA GLU A 22 9.19 2.39 9.85
C GLU A 22 8.64 0.97 9.60
N PHE A 23 8.83 0.43 8.40
CA PHE A 23 8.54 -0.97 8.07
C PHE A 23 9.34 -1.43 6.85
N LYS A 24 9.56 -2.74 6.71
CA LYS A 24 10.34 -3.27 5.59
C LYS A 24 9.51 -3.38 4.32
N PHE A 25 10.16 -3.19 3.17
CA PHE A 25 9.57 -3.51 1.88
C PHE A 25 9.14 -4.98 1.82
N THR A 26 9.95 -5.90 2.35
CA THR A 26 9.63 -7.34 2.36
C THR A 26 8.33 -7.65 3.10
N ASP A 27 8.04 -6.94 4.19
CA ASP A 27 6.80 -7.12 4.95
C ASP A 27 5.59 -6.68 4.12
N LEU A 28 5.73 -5.54 3.41
CA LEU A 28 4.71 -5.06 2.49
C LEU A 28 4.53 -5.98 1.28
N SER A 29 5.63 -6.48 0.70
CA SER A 29 5.63 -7.41 -0.42
C SER A 29 4.93 -8.71 -0.02
N GLU A 30 5.30 -9.29 1.11
CA GLU A 30 4.67 -10.50 1.67
C GLU A 30 3.16 -10.29 1.88
N PHE A 31 2.78 -9.16 2.46
CA PHE A 31 1.37 -8.82 2.62
C PHE A 31 0.63 -8.73 1.27
N ILE A 32 1.18 -8.01 0.29
CA ILE A 32 0.52 -7.80 -0.99
C ILE A 32 0.41 -9.11 -1.78
N PHE A 33 1.49 -9.89 -1.88
CA PHE A 33 1.51 -11.07 -2.74
C PHE A 33 0.98 -12.32 -2.05
N ASN A 34 1.22 -12.50 -0.74
CA ASN A 34 0.79 -13.72 -0.04
C ASN A 34 -0.53 -13.56 0.73
N ILE A 35 -0.87 -12.36 1.20
CA ILE A 35 -2.15 -12.13 1.88
C ILE A 35 -3.19 -11.60 0.90
N LEU A 36 -3.01 -10.40 0.33
CA LEU A 36 -4.01 -9.79 -0.55
C LEU A 36 -4.25 -10.61 -1.82
N TYR A 37 -3.19 -11.00 -2.52
CA TYR A 37 -3.35 -11.78 -3.74
C TYR A 37 -3.76 -13.23 -3.43
N ARG A 38 -2.94 -14.02 -2.75
CA ARG A 38 -3.23 -15.47 -2.62
C ARG A 38 -4.47 -15.77 -1.77
N LYS A 39 -4.68 -15.08 -0.65
CA LYS A 39 -5.82 -15.35 0.26
C LYS A 39 -7.08 -14.60 -0.16
N HIS A 40 -6.97 -13.32 -0.49
CA HIS A 40 -8.13 -12.47 -0.77
C HIS A 40 -8.46 -12.31 -2.28
N ARG A 41 -7.60 -12.80 -3.18
CA ARG A 41 -7.76 -12.70 -4.65
C ARG A 41 -7.87 -11.26 -5.14
N VAL A 42 -7.16 -10.35 -4.47
CA VAL A 42 -7.05 -8.94 -4.86
C VAL A 42 -5.67 -8.72 -5.47
N ILE A 43 -5.64 -8.33 -6.74
CA ILE A 43 -4.39 -8.16 -7.51
C ILE A 43 -4.29 -6.71 -7.98
N PHE A 44 -3.22 -6.03 -7.56
CA PHE A 44 -2.91 -4.67 -8.00
C PHE A 44 -1.53 -4.52 -8.62
N HIS A 45 -0.69 -5.54 -8.47
CA HIS A 45 0.71 -5.55 -8.90
C HIS A 45 1.06 -6.88 -9.54
N ASP A 46 1.82 -6.83 -10.63
CA ASP A 46 2.29 -8.02 -11.34
C ASP A 46 3.57 -8.62 -10.69
N GLY A 47 4.25 -7.86 -9.84
CA GLY A 47 5.43 -8.32 -9.09
C GLY A 47 6.06 -7.21 -8.25
N GLU A 48 7.14 -7.54 -7.54
CA GLU A 48 7.81 -6.64 -6.60
C GLU A 48 8.31 -5.34 -7.26
N LYS A 49 8.79 -5.43 -8.51
CA LYS A 49 9.20 -4.25 -9.27
C LYS A 49 8.06 -3.28 -9.53
N ASP A 50 6.85 -3.78 -9.78
CA ASP A 50 5.67 -2.94 -10.00
C ASP A 50 5.23 -2.27 -8.69
N LEU A 51 5.26 -3.00 -7.58
CA LEU A 51 5.05 -2.44 -6.24
C LEU A 51 6.12 -1.38 -5.90
N TYR A 52 7.39 -1.66 -6.19
CA TYR A 52 8.48 -0.71 -5.96
C TYR A 52 8.29 0.58 -6.76
N ASN A 53 7.91 0.50 -8.04
CA ASN A 53 7.63 1.68 -8.86
C ASN A 53 6.50 2.55 -8.27
N ASP A 54 5.45 1.91 -7.75
CA ASP A 54 4.38 2.62 -7.05
C ASP A 54 4.92 3.33 -5.79
N LEU A 55 5.75 2.67 -4.98
CA LEU A 55 6.36 3.27 -3.78
C LEU A 55 7.32 4.42 -4.13
N TYR A 56 8.10 4.26 -5.20
CA TYR A 56 8.96 5.30 -5.73
C TYR A 56 8.15 6.53 -6.14
N TYR A 57 7.02 6.32 -6.83
CA TYR A 57 6.10 7.40 -7.16
C TYR A 57 5.53 8.08 -5.90
N LEU A 58 5.21 7.33 -4.84
CA LEU A 58 4.80 7.92 -3.55
C LEU A 58 5.91 8.73 -2.89
N LYS A 59 7.18 8.35 -3.09
CA LYS A 59 8.34 9.13 -2.66
C LYS A 59 8.48 10.44 -3.46
N GLU A 60 8.30 10.41 -4.77
CA GLU A 60 8.25 11.62 -5.61
C GLU A 60 7.11 12.57 -5.20
N LEU A 61 6.00 12.01 -4.70
CA LEU A 61 4.89 12.77 -4.14
C LEU A 61 5.13 13.26 -2.70
N ASP A 62 6.30 13.06 -2.10
CA ASP A 62 6.61 13.46 -0.73
C ASP A 62 5.71 12.81 0.33
N ILE A 63 5.15 11.63 0.02
CA ILE A 63 4.26 10.88 0.91
C ILE A 63 5.05 9.87 1.73
N LEU A 64 6.02 9.24 1.09
CA LEU A 64 6.80 8.13 1.62
C LEU A 64 8.29 8.44 1.43
N ASP A 65 9.15 7.87 2.26
CA ASP A 65 10.59 7.92 2.10
C ASP A 65 11.16 6.53 2.34
N PHE A 66 12.34 6.26 1.75
CA PHE A 66 13.05 5.00 1.94
C PHE A 66 14.51 5.10 1.53
N ASN A 67 15.34 4.26 2.13
CA ASN A 67 16.71 4.04 1.67
C ASN A 67 16.66 3.33 0.31
N ASP A 68 17.15 4.02 -0.70
CA ASP A 68 17.21 3.54 -2.07
C ASP A 68 18.68 3.47 -2.46
N ASP A 69 19.27 2.28 -2.31
CA ASP A 69 20.69 2.07 -2.58
C ASP A 69 20.95 1.71 -4.05
N ASN A 70 19.94 1.75 -4.94
CA ASN A 70 19.98 1.42 -6.37
C ASN A 70 20.48 0.00 -6.72
N ASP A 71 20.81 -0.83 -5.74
CA ASP A 71 20.92 -2.26 -5.91
C ASP A 71 19.51 -2.86 -5.76
N ASP A 72 19.09 -3.75 -6.66
CA ASP A 72 17.80 -4.47 -6.65
C ASP A 72 17.61 -5.39 -5.42
N ASP A 73 18.24 -5.06 -4.29
CA ASP A 73 18.19 -5.75 -3.01
C ASP A 73 17.04 -5.19 -2.15
N TYR A 74 15.84 -5.65 -2.47
CA TYR A 74 14.60 -5.30 -1.77
C TYR A 74 14.61 -5.67 -0.27
N GLU A 75 15.50 -6.57 0.19
CA GLU A 75 15.56 -7.02 1.58
C GLU A 75 16.02 -5.92 2.56
N LYS A 76 16.75 -4.92 2.06
CA LYS A 76 17.30 -3.82 2.85
C LYS A 76 16.43 -2.56 2.85
N ILE A 77 15.38 -2.54 2.04
CA ILE A 77 14.55 -1.35 1.89
C ILE A 77 13.64 -1.19 3.10
N ILE A 78 13.79 -0.04 3.75
CA ILE A 78 13.04 0.42 4.91
C ILE A 78 12.19 1.61 4.46
N LEU A 79 10.88 1.46 4.59
CA LEU A 79 9.86 2.42 4.20
C LEU A 79 9.43 3.24 5.42
N LYS A 80 9.20 4.54 5.21
CA LYS A 80 8.71 5.49 6.21
C LYS A 80 7.63 6.40 5.63
N ILE A 81 6.52 6.58 6.34
CA ILE A 81 5.52 7.57 5.92
C ILE A 81 5.98 8.96 6.33
N LYS A 82 6.15 9.84 5.34
CA LYS A 82 6.59 11.22 5.52
C LYS A 82 5.43 12.19 5.68
N ASN A 83 4.32 11.95 4.97
CA ASN A 83 3.15 12.83 4.98
C ASN A 83 1.85 12.02 5.09
N ILE A 84 1.45 11.76 6.35
CA ILE A 84 0.26 10.97 6.67
C ILE A 84 -1.03 11.65 6.22
N ASP A 85 -1.11 12.98 6.28
CA ASP A 85 -2.30 13.73 5.86
C ASP A 85 -2.54 13.60 4.36
N LYS A 86 -1.47 13.69 3.55
CA LYS A 86 -1.55 13.50 2.10
C LYS A 86 -1.91 12.06 1.75
N LEU A 87 -1.35 11.08 2.45
CA LEU A 87 -1.68 9.67 2.31
C LEU A 87 -3.18 9.42 2.58
N ASN A 88 -3.69 9.93 3.70
CA ASN A 88 -5.08 9.81 4.10
C ASN A 88 -6.04 10.55 3.16
N GLY A 89 -5.60 11.68 2.58
CA GLY A 89 -6.34 12.39 1.55
C GLY A 89 -6.56 11.52 0.31
N ILE A 90 -5.52 10.84 -0.18
CA ILE A 90 -5.62 9.93 -1.32
C ILE A 90 -6.50 8.72 -0.97
N ALA A 91 -6.29 8.11 0.20
CA ALA A 91 -7.10 6.98 0.65
C ALA A 91 -8.60 7.33 0.72
N SER A 92 -8.92 8.54 1.18
CA SER A 92 -10.29 9.05 1.24
C SER A 92 -10.91 9.20 -0.16
N ILE A 93 -10.13 9.68 -1.14
CA ILE A 93 -10.57 9.80 -2.53
C ILE A 93 -10.85 8.42 -3.14
N VAL A 94 -9.99 7.44 -2.88
CA VAL A 94 -10.19 6.05 -3.35
C VAL A 94 -11.51 5.49 -2.83
N LYS A 95 -11.74 5.60 -1.51
CA LYS A 95 -12.95 5.12 -0.85
C LYS A 95 -14.23 5.82 -1.34
N ALA A 96 -14.15 7.12 -1.62
CA ALA A 96 -15.27 7.91 -2.13
C ALA A 96 -15.47 7.79 -3.65
N SER A 97 -14.56 7.12 -4.36
CA SER A 97 -14.57 7.14 -5.83
C SER A 97 -15.87 6.55 -6.40
N PRO A 98 -16.40 7.10 -7.53
CA PRO A 98 -17.54 6.52 -8.23
C PRO A 98 -17.33 5.05 -8.60
N ARG A 99 -16.08 4.63 -8.82
CA ARG A 99 -15.74 3.24 -9.09
C ARG A 99 -16.01 2.36 -7.88
N VAL A 100 -15.52 2.73 -6.69
CA VAL A 100 -15.80 1.99 -5.45
C VAL A 100 -17.28 2.04 -5.08
N THR A 101 -17.96 3.17 -5.28
CA THR A 101 -19.36 3.34 -4.87
C THR A 101 -20.39 2.77 -5.84
N LYS A 102 -20.07 2.64 -7.13
CA LYS A 102 -21.01 2.18 -8.18
C LYS A 102 -20.66 0.83 -8.80
N ILE A 103 -19.45 0.30 -8.58
CA ILE A 103 -19.01 -0.98 -9.12
C ILE A 103 -18.72 -1.93 -7.95
N GLU A 104 -19.52 -2.98 -7.86
CA GLU A 104 -19.50 -3.94 -6.75
C GLU A 104 -18.12 -4.61 -6.55
N LEU A 105 -17.41 -4.87 -7.64
CA LEU A 105 -16.04 -5.43 -7.60
C LEU A 105 -15.07 -4.53 -6.81
N PHE A 106 -15.10 -3.22 -7.04
CA PHE A 106 -14.18 -2.31 -6.34
C PHE A 106 -14.56 -2.12 -4.88
N LYS A 107 -15.85 -2.21 -4.55
CA LYS A 107 -16.32 -2.26 -3.16
C LYS A 107 -15.78 -3.50 -2.44
N ASP A 108 -15.94 -4.68 -3.05
CA ASP A 108 -15.42 -5.95 -2.51
C ASP A 108 -13.88 -5.90 -2.32
N TYR A 109 -13.15 -5.25 -3.23
CA TYR A 109 -11.71 -5.08 -3.09
C TYR A 109 -11.34 -4.25 -1.86
N ILE A 110 -12.03 -3.14 -1.62
CA ILE A 110 -11.80 -2.30 -0.44
C ILE A 110 -12.12 -3.08 0.84
N GLU A 111 -13.25 -3.80 0.88
CA GLU A 111 -13.62 -4.61 2.05
C GLU A 111 -12.59 -5.74 2.32
N LYS A 112 -12.04 -6.33 1.26
CA LYS A 112 -10.98 -7.34 1.37
C LYS A 112 -9.66 -6.75 1.86
N ILE A 113 -9.30 -5.55 1.41
CA ILE A 113 -8.11 -4.85 1.91
C ILE A 113 -8.28 -4.54 3.39
N ASP A 114 -9.41 -3.93 3.78
CA ASP A 114 -9.70 -3.58 5.17
C ASP A 114 -9.62 -4.81 6.09
N LYS A 115 -10.14 -5.97 5.64
CA LYS A 115 -10.01 -7.25 6.36
C LYS A 115 -8.59 -7.81 6.37
N ALA A 116 -7.87 -7.69 5.26
CA ALA A 116 -6.53 -8.27 5.13
C ALA A 116 -5.54 -7.56 6.05
N VAL A 117 -5.63 -6.23 6.17
CA VAL A 117 -4.74 -5.39 6.99
C VAL A 117 -4.73 -5.80 8.47
N GLU A 118 -5.77 -6.48 8.96
CA GLU A 118 -5.77 -7.12 10.28
C GLU A 118 -4.67 -8.19 10.47
N ASN A 119 -3.99 -8.60 9.39
CA ASN A 119 -2.91 -9.60 9.37
C ASN A 119 -1.56 -8.99 8.91
N PHE A 120 -1.44 -7.67 8.89
CA PHE A 120 -0.19 -6.96 8.58
C PHE A 120 0.66 -6.79 9.84
#